data_AF-A0A952EWM1-F1
#
_entry.id   AF-A0A952EWM1-F1
#
_cell.length_a   1.000
_cell.length_b   1.000
_cell.length_c   1.000
_cell.angle_alpha   90.00
_cell.angle_beta   90.00
_cell.angle_gamma   90.00
#
_symmetry.space_group_name_H-M   'P 1'
#
loop_
_entity.id
_entity.type
_entity.pdbx_description
1 polymer ?
#
loop_
_entity_poly.entity_id
_entity_poly.type
_entity_poly.pdbx_seq_one_letter_code
_entity_poly.pdbx_strand_id
1 'polypeptide(L)'
;VPMGFGGPHAGYLAVHAKHARQLPGRLVGVSVDADGSPAFRLALQTREQHIRRDKATSNICTAQVLLAVIAAMYASYHGADGLAGIARRVHTRARAIAGALGDALVHDRFFDTVLASVPGRADDVIAAAKERGINIWRVDADHVSVACDEATTDAHVAAVLEAFGVAAAEPLRADIATRTSEFLTHPAFTQYRTETEMMRYLRSLADKDIALDRSMIPLGSCTMKLNAAAEMEPISWPEFSRQHPFAPASDTPGLRKLIADLETWLTALTGYDAVSLQPNAGSQGEYAGLLAIQAYHAERGQPDRDVCLTPSSAHGTNAASAALAGMRVVVVACRSNGDVDLDDLRAKVAEHADRLSALMITYPSTHGVFEHDIADICAAVHDVGGQVYVDGANLNALVGLARPGRFGGDVSHLNLHKTFCIP
;
A
#
# COMPACT_ATOMS: atom_id res chain seq x y z
N VAL A 1 2.88 -3.83 -14.28
CA VAL A 1 1.88 -3.03 -13.53
C VAL A 1 2.18 -1.56 -13.79
N PRO A 2 1.18 -0.68 -14.02
CA PRO A 2 1.42 0.74 -14.28
C PRO A 2 2.12 1.45 -13.11
N MET A 3 2.76 2.60 -13.35
CA MET A 3 3.40 3.38 -12.27
C MET A 3 2.38 3.96 -11.29
N GLY A 4 1.21 4.40 -11.78
CA GLY A 4 0.07 4.80 -10.97
C GLY A 4 0.35 5.93 -9.97
N PHE A 5 1.34 6.79 -10.24
CA PHE A 5 1.79 7.84 -9.32
C PHE A 5 2.11 7.32 -7.90
N GLY A 6 2.61 6.08 -7.81
CA GLY A 6 3.04 5.45 -6.56
C GLY A 6 2.29 4.16 -6.20
N GLY A 7 1.20 3.82 -6.89
CA GLY A 7 0.53 2.56 -6.67
C GLY A 7 -0.81 2.40 -7.38
N PRO A 8 -1.50 1.29 -7.10
CA PRO A 8 -1.09 0.21 -6.22
C PRO A 8 -0.05 -0.75 -6.85
N HIS A 9 0.88 -1.26 -6.03
CA HIS A 9 1.86 -2.29 -6.42
C HIS A 9 1.99 -3.36 -5.34
N ALA A 10 2.18 -4.61 -5.72
CA ALA A 10 2.42 -5.69 -4.77
C ALA A 10 3.90 -5.75 -4.38
N GLY A 11 4.20 -5.50 -3.09
CA GLY A 11 5.48 -5.88 -2.51
C GLY A 11 5.61 -7.40 -2.43
N TYR A 12 6.83 -7.92 -2.58
CA TYR A 12 7.13 -9.34 -2.39
C TYR A 12 8.03 -9.53 -1.16
N LEU A 13 7.80 -10.62 -0.44
CA LEU A 13 8.61 -11.04 0.70
C LEU A 13 8.80 -12.55 0.63
N ALA A 14 10.05 -12.99 0.73
CA ALA A 14 10.41 -14.39 0.78
C ALA A 14 11.32 -14.64 1.98
N VAL A 15 11.12 -15.77 2.65
CA VAL A 15 11.95 -16.19 3.80
C VAL A 15 12.31 -17.66 3.68
N HIS A 16 13.36 -18.08 4.37
CA HIS A 16 13.61 -19.51 4.56
C HIS A 16 12.45 -20.16 5.30
N ALA A 17 12.15 -21.43 4.97
CA ALA A 17 11.00 -22.16 5.53
C ALA A 17 10.92 -22.15 7.07
N LYS A 18 12.07 -22.14 7.76
CA LYS A 18 12.15 -22.06 9.23
C LYS A 18 11.50 -20.79 9.82
N HIS A 19 11.36 -19.73 9.03
CA HIS A 19 10.75 -18.46 9.42
C HIS A 19 9.30 -18.31 8.96
N ALA A 20 8.69 -19.33 8.33
CA ALA A 20 7.32 -19.23 7.80
C ALA A 20 6.28 -18.85 8.86
N ARG A 21 6.50 -19.21 10.13
CA ARG A 21 5.62 -18.84 11.26
C ARG A 21 5.68 -17.36 11.64
N GLN A 22 6.67 -16.62 11.15
CA GLN A 22 6.89 -15.19 11.41
C GLN A 22 6.51 -14.31 10.20
N LEU A 23 6.12 -14.92 9.08
CA LEU A 23 5.74 -14.16 7.88
C LEU A 23 4.54 -13.25 8.16
N PRO A 24 4.59 -11.96 7.79
CA PRO A 24 3.43 -11.08 7.80
C PRO A 24 2.45 -11.46 6.67
N GLY A 25 1.17 -11.20 6.90
CA GLY A 25 0.12 -11.34 5.90
C GLY A 25 -0.20 -12.78 5.47
N ARG A 26 -0.95 -12.87 4.38
CA ARG A 26 -1.55 -14.10 3.88
C ARG A 26 -0.51 -14.97 3.18
N LEU A 27 -0.70 -16.29 3.26
CA LEU A 27 0.10 -17.28 2.55
C LEU A 27 -0.84 -18.33 1.97
N VAL A 28 -0.78 -18.58 0.66
CA VAL A 28 -1.52 -19.66 0.02
C VAL A 28 -0.75 -20.96 0.21
N GLY A 29 -1.44 -22.02 0.63
CA GLY A 29 -0.91 -23.38 0.74
C GLY A 29 -1.75 -24.39 -0.03
N VAL A 30 -1.08 -25.44 -0.49
CA VAL A 30 -1.73 -26.63 -1.06
C VAL A 30 -2.24 -27.51 0.07
N SER A 31 -3.46 -28.01 -0.09
CA SER A 31 -4.15 -28.97 0.77
C SER A 31 -4.88 -29.99 -0.12
N VAL A 32 -5.67 -30.86 0.48
CA VAL A 32 -6.65 -31.71 -0.21
C VAL A 32 -8.07 -31.32 0.19
N ASP A 33 -9.03 -31.53 -0.70
CA ASP A 33 -10.47 -31.44 -0.42
C ASP A 33 -11.02 -32.75 0.19
N ALA A 34 -12.34 -32.83 0.36
CA ALA A 34 -13.02 -33.99 0.94
C ALA A 34 -12.90 -35.27 0.07
N ASP A 35 -12.68 -35.11 -1.24
CA ASP A 35 -12.53 -36.20 -2.21
C ASP A 35 -11.05 -36.57 -2.43
N GLY A 36 -10.11 -35.90 -1.75
CA GLY A 36 -8.68 -36.11 -1.85
C GLY A 36 -7.99 -35.37 -3.00
N SER A 37 -8.71 -34.50 -3.71
CA SER A 37 -8.15 -33.72 -4.82
C SER A 37 -7.32 -32.54 -4.29
N PRO A 38 -6.20 -32.17 -4.94
CA PRO A 38 -5.43 -30.99 -4.55
C PRO A 38 -6.27 -29.70 -4.62
N ALA A 39 -6.26 -28.92 -3.54
CA ALA A 39 -6.97 -27.65 -3.41
C ALA A 39 -6.11 -26.59 -2.73
N PHE A 40 -6.41 -25.32 -2.98
CA PHE A 40 -5.69 -24.19 -2.40
C PHE A 40 -6.49 -23.53 -1.28
N ARG A 41 -5.81 -23.12 -0.20
CA ARG A 41 -6.40 -22.32 0.88
C ARG A 41 -5.39 -21.37 1.49
N LEU A 42 -5.86 -20.39 2.26
CA LEU A 42 -5.00 -19.62 3.15
C LEU A 42 -4.46 -20.55 4.26
N ALA A 43 -3.15 -20.52 4.45
CA ALA A 43 -2.40 -21.38 5.35
C ALA A 43 -1.78 -20.58 6.50
N LEU A 44 -1.59 -21.24 7.65
CA LEU A 44 -0.99 -20.65 8.86
C LEU A 44 -1.70 -19.34 9.29
N GLN A 45 -3.03 -19.29 9.18
CA GLN A 45 -3.83 -18.09 9.43
C GLN A 45 -3.76 -17.59 10.88
N THR A 46 -3.32 -18.44 11.82
CA THR A 46 -3.09 -18.03 13.21
C THR A 46 -2.02 -16.94 13.33
N ARG A 47 -1.21 -16.67 12.30
CA ARG A 47 -0.28 -15.52 12.29
C ARG A 47 -0.99 -14.17 12.17
N GLU A 48 -2.19 -14.16 11.60
CA GLU A 48 -2.85 -12.95 11.13
C GLU A 48 -3.71 -12.28 12.23
N GLN A 49 -3.94 -10.97 12.04
CA GLN A 49 -4.61 -10.09 13.00
C GLN A 49 -6.00 -10.57 13.45
N HIS A 50 -6.76 -11.22 12.57
CA HIS A 50 -8.13 -11.66 12.86
C HIS A 50 -8.19 -12.82 13.87
N ILE A 51 -7.07 -13.51 14.11
CA ILE A 51 -6.95 -14.56 15.12
C ILE A 51 -6.10 -14.10 16.31
N ARG A 52 -4.91 -13.54 16.05
CA ARG A 52 -3.93 -13.24 17.12
C ARG A 52 -3.90 -11.80 17.61
N ARG A 53 -4.66 -10.87 17.00
CA ARG A 53 -4.79 -9.47 17.45
C ARG A 53 -3.41 -8.83 17.69
N ASP A 54 -3.16 -8.31 18.90
CA ASP A 54 -1.88 -7.72 19.34
C ASP A 54 -0.67 -8.65 19.20
N LYS A 55 -0.88 -9.98 19.17
CA LYS A 55 0.18 -11.00 19.01
C LYS A 55 0.35 -11.48 17.56
N ALA A 56 -0.31 -10.83 16.61
CA ALA A 56 -0.15 -11.13 15.19
C ALA A 56 1.26 -10.74 14.72
N THR A 57 1.68 -11.31 13.58
CA THR A 57 3.00 -11.01 13.00
C THR A 57 3.05 -9.64 12.31
N SER A 58 1.90 -9.03 12.05
CA SER A 58 1.71 -7.70 11.46
C SER A 58 0.24 -7.30 11.60
N ASN A 59 -0.05 -6.00 11.53
CA ASN A 59 -1.41 -5.47 11.43
C ASN A 59 -2.03 -5.57 10.02
N ILE A 60 -1.29 -6.04 9.00
CA ILE A 60 -1.79 -6.10 7.62
C ILE A 60 -3.06 -6.96 7.50
N CYS A 61 -4.07 -6.43 6.78
CA CYS A 61 -5.32 -7.13 6.49
C CYS A 61 -5.63 -7.11 4.98
N THR A 62 -6.02 -5.95 4.45
CA THR A 62 -6.05 -5.71 2.99
C THR A 62 -4.61 -5.62 2.50
N ALA A 63 -4.31 -6.33 1.42
CA ALA A 63 -3.02 -6.33 0.75
C ALA A 63 -3.24 -6.06 -0.75
N GLN A 64 -2.26 -6.37 -1.60
CA GLN A 64 -2.26 -6.01 -3.02
C GLN A 64 -2.51 -7.22 -3.93
N VAL A 65 -3.60 -7.96 -3.66
CA VAL A 65 -3.88 -9.26 -4.31
C VAL A 65 -4.05 -9.13 -5.82
N LEU A 66 -4.88 -8.20 -6.30
CA LEU A 66 -5.10 -8.00 -7.74
C LEU A 66 -3.77 -7.70 -8.47
N LEU A 67 -2.90 -6.90 -7.86
CA LEU A 67 -1.62 -6.52 -8.45
C LEU A 67 -0.60 -7.66 -8.41
N ALA A 68 -0.66 -8.51 -7.37
CA ALA A 68 0.10 -9.75 -7.32
C ALA A 68 -0.36 -10.74 -8.41
N VAL A 69 -1.68 -10.82 -8.67
CA VAL A 69 -2.24 -11.61 -9.79
C VAL A 69 -1.73 -11.06 -11.12
N ILE A 70 -1.81 -9.75 -11.37
CA ILE A 70 -1.29 -9.15 -12.61
C ILE A 70 0.20 -9.45 -12.80
N ALA A 71 1.01 -9.34 -11.74
CA ALA A 71 2.43 -9.65 -11.80
C ALA A 71 2.70 -11.15 -12.09
N ALA A 72 1.92 -12.05 -11.48
CA ALA A 72 2.00 -13.48 -11.74
C ALA A 72 1.61 -13.82 -13.18
N MET A 73 0.58 -13.15 -13.74
CA MET A 73 0.15 -13.34 -15.12
C MET A 73 1.16 -12.77 -16.11
N TYR A 74 1.81 -11.64 -15.80
CA TYR A 74 2.93 -11.13 -16.57
C TYR A 74 4.10 -12.14 -16.59
N ALA A 75 4.44 -12.73 -15.44
CA ALA A 75 5.45 -13.78 -15.37
C ALA A 75 5.06 -15.06 -16.11
N SER A 76 3.78 -15.45 -16.10
CA SER A 76 3.27 -16.60 -16.87
C SER A 76 3.33 -16.34 -18.38
N TYR A 77 2.90 -15.15 -18.80
CA TYR A 77 2.88 -14.74 -20.20
C TYR A 77 4.29 -14.58 -20.79
N HIS A 78 5.26 -14.09 -20.00
CA HIS A 78 6.65 -13.87 -20.45
C HIS A 78 7.64 -14.98 -20.12
N GLY A 79 7.42 -15.75 -19.04
CA GLY A 79 8.18 -16.95 -18.71
C GLY A 79 9.65 -16.62 -18.46
N ALA A 80 10.48 -17.63 -18.24
CA ALA A 80 11.90 -17.40 -17.94
C ALA A 80 12.62 -16.65 -19.08
N ASP A 81 12.45 -17.11 -20.33
CA ASP A 81 13.16 -16.56 -21.49
C ASP A 81 12.70 -15.16 -21.86
N GLY A 82 11.39 -14.89 -21.82
CA GLY A 82 10.86 -13.57 -22.14
C GLY A 82 11.26 -12.53 -21.10
N LEU A 83 11.19 -12.86 -19.81
CA LEU A 83 11.66 -11.96 -18.74
C LEU A 83 13.17 -11.74 -18.84
N ALA A 84 13.96 -12.77 -19.14
CA ALA A 84 15.39 -12.62 -19.38
C ALA A 84 15.68 -11.76 -20.61
N GLY A 85 14.89 -11.89 -21.68
CA GLY A 85 14.98 -11.06 -22.89
C GLY A 85 14.67 -9.59 -22.61
N ILE A 86 13.63 -9.32 -21.81
CA ILE A 86 13.29 -7.96 -21.35
C ILE A 86 14.43 -7.38 -20.52
N ALA A 87 14.91 -8.12 -19.51
CA ALA A 87 16.00 -7.67 -18.65
C ALA A 87 17.29 -7.36 -19.44
N ARG A 88 17.66 -8.21 -20.40
CA ARG A 88 18.81 -7.96 -21.29
C ARG A 88 18.60 -6.72 -22.14
N ARG A 89 17.41 -6.51 -22.72
CA ARG A 89 17.10 -5.32 -23.52
C ARG A 89 17.22 -4.04 -22.70
N VAL A 90 16.65 -4.01 -21.49
CA VAL A 90 16.75 -2.87 -20.57
C VAL A 90 18.23 -2.59 -20.24
N HIS A 91 18.97 -3.63 -19.88
CA HIS A 91 20.40 -3.51 -19.58
C HIS A 91 21.21 -3.00 -20.80
N THR A 92 20.89 -3.43 -22.02
CA THR A 92 21.52 -2.90 -23.25
C THR A 92 21.31 -1.39 -23.41
N ARG A 93 20.12 -0.86 -23.05
CA ARG A 93 19.88 0.59 -23.07
C ARG A 93 20.75 1.33 -22.05
N ALA A 94 20.81 0.82 -20.82
CA ALA A 94 21.69 1.38 -19.80
C ALA A 94 23.17 1.32 -20.20
N ARG A 95 23.62 0.23 -20.83
CA ARG A 95 25.00 0.07 -21.35
C ARG A 95 25.34 1.05 -22.47
N ALA A 96 24.38 1.39 -23.32
CA ALA A 96 24.58 2.40 -24.36
C ALA A 96 24.82 3.78 -23.75
N ILE A 97 24.03 4.15 -22.72
CA ILE A 97 24.23 5.40 -21.97
C ILE A 97 25.58 5.37 -21.25
N ALA A 98 25.88 4.29 -20.52
CA ALA A 98 27.15 4.12 -19.81
C ALA A 98 28.37 4.23 -20.73
N GLY A 99 28.33 3.60 -21.91
CA GLY A 99 29.41 3.67 -22.89
C GLY A 99 29.67 5.09 -23.39
N ALA A 100 28.61 5.85 -23.63
CA ALA A 100 28.70 7.25 -24.07
C ALA A 100 29.15 8.21 -22.96
N LEU A 101 28.84 7.92 -21.70
CA LEU A 101 29.30 8.71 -20.56
C LEU A 101 30.83 8.60 -20.32
N GLY A 102 31.44 7.46 -20.68
CA GLY A 102 32.89 7.28 -20.55
C GLY A 102 33.40 7.53 -19.12
N ASP A 103 34.38 8.43 -18.98
CA ASP A 103 34.99 8.78 -17.68
C ASP A 103 34.02 9.46 -16.71
N ALA A 104 32.87 9.96 -17.19
CA ALA A 104 31.83 10.51 -16.32
C ALA A 104 31.05 9.42 -15.58
N LEU A 105 31.12 8.15 -16.00
CA LEU A 105 30.41 7.05 -15.34
C LEU A 105 31.03 6.72 -13.98
N VAL A 106 30.21 6.75 -12.92
CA VAL A 106 30.68 6.53 -11.55
C VAL A 106 30.84 5.04 -11.20
N HIS A 107 30.03 4.16 -11.81
CA HIS A 107 30.01 2.74 -11.48
C HIS A 107 30.15 1.86 -12.74
N ASP A 108 31.06 0.89 -12.68
CA ASP A 108 31.29 -0.10 -13.74
C ASP A 108 30.25 -1.22 -13.78
N ARG A 109 29.51 -1.40 -12.68
CA ARG A 109 28.49 -2.43 -12.49
C ARG A 109 27.14 -1.82 -12.20
N PHE A 110 26.18 -2.16 -13.05
CA PHE A 110 24.80 -1.72 -12.94
C PHE A 110 23.89 -2.71 -13.69
N PHE A 111 22.59 -2.64 -13.41
CA PHE A 111 21.59 -3.32 -14.21
C PHE A 111 20.96 -2.36 -15.21
N ASP A 112 20.11 -1.45 -14.75
CA ASP A 112 19.34 -0.54 -15.59
C ASP A 112 19.61 0.94 -15.29
N THR A 113 20.33 1.21 -14.20
CA THR A 113 20.53 2.55 -13.65
C THR A 113 22.00 2.93 -13.67
N VAL A 114 22.33 4.05 -14.31
CA VAL A 114 23.68 4.60 -14.39
C VAL A 114 23.76 5.91 -13.65
N LEU A 115 24.90 6.15 -13.01
CA LEU A 115 25.21 7.40 -12.31
C LEU A 115 26.33 8.11 -13.05
N ALA A 116 26.11 9.37 -13.42
CA ALA A 116 27.08 10.21 -14.11
C ALA A 116 27.57 11.34 -13.18
N SER A 117 28.89 11.58 -13.18
CA SER A 117 29.51 12.76 -12.60
C SER A 117 29.51 13.90 -13.64
N VAL A 118 28.81 14.97 -13.31
CA VAL A 118 28.62 16.19 -14.11
C VAL A 118 28.86 17.43 -13.22
N PRO A 119 30.12 17.69 -12.80
CA PRO A 119 30.41 18.71 -11.79
C PRO A 119 29.82 20.10 -12.14
N GLY A 120 29.00 20.63 -11.24
CA GLY A 120 28.30 21.91 -11.36
C GLY A 120 27.24 21.99 -12.46
N ARG A 121 26.94 20.88 -13.16
CA ARG A 121 26.08 20.84 -14.35
C ARG A 121 24.81 20.00 -14.17
N ALA A 122 24.54 19.46 -12.98
CA ALA A 122 23.40 18.56 -12.78
C ALA A 122 22.07 19.21 -13.21
N ASP A 123 21.83 20.45 -12.81
CA ASP A 123 20.60 21.17 -13.14
C ASP A 123 20.47 21.48 -14.65
N ASP A 124 21.58 21.80 -15.32
CA ASP A 124 21.60 22.04 -16.77
C ASP A 124 21.24 20.76 -17.56
N VAL A 125 21.80 19.63 -17.16
CA VAL A 125 21.56 18.33 -17.81
C VAL A 125 20.10 17.90 -17.60
N ILE A 126 19.56 18.08 -16.39
CA ILE A 126 18.16 17.81 -16.09
C ILE A 126 17.23 18.70 -16.91
N ALA A 127 17.52 20.00 -17.01
CA ALA A 127 16.75 20.93 -17.83
C ALA A 127 16.77 20.54 -19.31
N ALA A 128 17.94 20.21 -19.86
CA ALA A 128 18.08 19.77 -21.25
C ALA A 128 17.32 18.46 -21.55
N ALA A 129 17.32 17.51 -20.60
CA ALA A 129 16.51 16.30 -20.71
C ALA A 129 15.00 16.61 -20.62
N LYS A 130 14.64 17.56 -19.75
CA LYS A 130 13.25 17.98 -19.56
C LYS A 130 12.66 18.64 -20.79
N GLU A 131 13.42 19.48 -21.50
CA GLU A 131 13.03 20.05 -22.80
C GLU A 131 12.70 18.99 -23.86
N ARG A 132 13.25 17.77 -23.69
CA ARG A 132 12.99 16.60 -24.55
C ARG A 132 11.91 15.67 -24.00
N GLY A 133 11.21 16.08 -22.94
CA GLY A 133 10.15 15.30 -22.31
C GLY A 133 10.65 14.15 -21.42
N ILE A 134 11.92 14.18 -20.99
CA ILE A 134 12.52 13.12 -20.16
C ILE A 134 12.82 13.68 -18.77
N ASN A 135 12.34 12.98 -17.73
CA ASN A 135 12.75 13.23 -16.36
C ASN A 135 13.92 12.29 -16.01
N ILE A 136 15.02 12.84 -15.51
CA ILE A 136 16.17 12.12 -14.95
C ILE A 136 16.42 12.59 -13.51
N TRP A 137 17.12 11.79 -12.71
CA TRP A 137 17.17 11.98 -11.26
C TRP A 137 18.36 12.81 -10.81
N ARG A 138 18.10 13.91 -10.11
CA ARG A 138 19.13 14.70 -9.42
C ARG A 138 19.57 13.98 -8.15
N VAL A 139 20.82 13.53 -8.09
CA VAL A 139 21.37 12.96 -6.85
C VAL A 139 21.89 14.08 -5.96
N ASP A 140 22.72 14.96 -6.54
CA ASP A 140 23.23 16.17 -5.90
C ASP A 140 23.59 17.22 -6.97
N ALA A 141 24.44 18.21 -6.64
CA ALA A 141 24.84 19.27 -7.58
C ALA A 141 25.77 18.79 -8.70
N ASP A 142 26.44 17.65 -8.50
CA ASP A 142 27.48 17.11 -9.37
C ASP A 142 27.11 15.75 -9.96
N HIS A 143 25.99 15.15 -9.56
CA HIS A 143 25.60 13.80 -9.98
C HIS A 143 24.17 13.70 -10.47
N VAL A 144 24.02 13.02 -11.62
CA VAL A 144 22.71 12.72 -12.25
C VAL A 144 22.60 11.23 -12.50
N SER A 145 21.46 10.65 -12.11
CA SER A 145 21.14 9.24 -12.30
C SER A 145 20.10 9.06 -13.39
N VAL A 146 20.32 8.06 -14.25
CA VAL A 146 19.41 7.69 -15.35
C VAL A 146 19.05 6.23 -15.22
N ALA A 147 17.75 5.93 -15.10
CA ALA A 147 17.24 4.56 -15.09
C ALA A 147 16.53 4.26 -16.42
N CYS A 148 16.87 3.13 -17.04
CA CYS A 148 16.17 2.58 -18.19
C CYS A 148 15.15 1.54 -17.73
N ASP A 149 14.09 1.35 -18.52
CA ASP A 149 13.05 0.36 -18.25
C ASP A 149 12.60 -0.34 -19.54
N GLU A 150 11.58 -1.20 -19.43
CA GLU A 150 11.03 -1.95 -20.56
C GLU A 150 10.54 -1.04 -21.71
N ALA A 151 10.09 0.18 -21.39
CA ALA A 151 9.55 1.15 -22.36
C ALA A 151 10.65 2.05 -22.96
N THR A 152 11.90 1.90 -22.53
CA THR A 152 13.02 2.71 -23.03
C THR A 152 13.41 2.32 -24.45
N THR A 153 13.37 3.29 -25.36
CA THR A 153 13.68 3.13 -26.78
C THR A 153 15.05 3.71 -27.13
N ASP A 154 15.54 3.42 -28.34
CA ASP A 154 16.76 4.07 -28.88
C ASP A 154 16.63 5.59 -28.95
N ALA A 155 15.44 6.10 -29.26
CA ALA A 155 15.17 7.53 -29.30
C ALA A 155 15.29 8.18 -27.90
N HIS A 156 14.81 7.50 -26.85
CA HIS A 156 15.00 7.97 -25.47
C HIS A 156 16.48 7.99 -25.10
N VAL A 157 17.24 6.96 -25.46
CA VAL A 157 18.69 6.93 -25.22
C VAL A 157 19.37 8.11 -25.92
N ALA A 158 19.10 8.33 -27.21
CA ALA A 158 19.67 9.45 -27.95
C ALA A 158 19.37 10.82 -27.32
N ALA A 159 18.11 11.04 -26.91
CA ALA A 159 17.69 12.26 -26.23
C ALA A 159 18.42 12.48 -24.89
N VAL A 160 18.68 11.41 -24.13
CA VAL A 160 19.50 11.47 -22.92
C VAL A 160 20.95 11.84 -23.27
N LEU A 161 21.57 11.19 -24.26
CA LEU A 161 22.95 11.51 -24.67
C LEU A 161 23.11 12.98 -25.08
N GLU A 162 22.14 13.51 -25.83
CA GLU A 162 22.11 14.93 -26.18
C GLU A 162 22.02 15.84 -24.95
N ALA A 163 21.21 15.49 -23.95
CA ALA A 163 21.10 16.27 -22.70
C ALA A 163 22.42 16.29 -21.91
N PHE A 164 23.19 15.21 -21.95
CA PHE A 164 24.55 15.17 -21.40
C PHE A 164 25.59 15.89 -22.27
N GLY A 165 25.27 16.15 -23.54
CA GLY A 165 26.19 16.72 -24.53
C GLY A 165 27.27 15.74 -25.00
N VAL A 166 26.96 14.44 -25.00
CA VAL A 166 27.89 13.37 -25.40
C VAL A 166 27.42 12.69 -26.69
N ALA A 167 28.37 12.18 -27.47
CA ALA A 167 28.06 11.40 -28.67
C ALA A 167 27.81 9.93 -28.33
N ALA A 168 27.05 9.22 -29.18
CA ALA A 168 26.94 7.77 -29.07
C ALA A 168 28.32 7.12 -29.21
N ALA A 169 28.57 6.11 -28.37
CA ALA A 169 29.82 5.35 -28.35
C ALA A 169 29.52 3.84 -28.31
N GLU A 170 30.57 3.03 -28.47
CA GLU A 170 30.47 1.59 -28.30
C GLU A 170 29.95 1.25 -26.89
N PRO A 171 28.89 0.43 -26.77
CA PRO A 171 28.34 0.08 -25.47
C PRO A 171 29.39 -0.57 -24.57
N LEU A 172 29.43 -0.16 -23.30
CA LEU A 172 30.37 -0.71 -22.33
C LEU A 172 30.18 -2.23 -22.23
N ARG A 173 31.26 -3.02 -22.16
CA ARG A 173 31.21 -4.50 -22.12
C ARG A 173 30.81 -5.09 -20.75
N ALA A 174 30.13 -4.32 -19.91
CA ALA A 174 29.62 -4.82 -18.63
C ALA A 174 28.47 -5.78 -18.94
N ASP A 175 28.66 -7.06 -18.65
CA ASP A 175 27.58 -8.02 -18.73
C ASP A 175 26.80 -8.03 -17.42
N ILE A 176 25.49 -8.25 -17.53
CA ILE A 176 24.66 -8.56 -16.37
C ILE A 176 25.26 -9.79 -15.67
N ALA A 177 25.47 -9.71 -14.35
CA ALA A 177 25.99 -10.83 -13.57
C ALA A 177 25.20 -12.10 -13.92
N THR A 178 25.89 -13.10 -14.46
CA THR A 178 25.21 -14.22 -15.12
C THR A 178 24.58 -15.13 -14.08
N ARG A 179 23.31 -14.92 -13.79
CA ARG A 179 22.49 -15.90 -13.07
C ARG A 179 22.49 -17.19 -13.88
N THR A 180 22.97 -18.28 -13.27
CA THR A 180 23.01 -19.62 -13.87
C THR A 180 21.88 -20.54 -13.38
N SER A 181 21.20 -20.16 -12.30
CA SER A 181 20.07 -20.93 -11.76
C SER A 181 18.82 -20.77 -12.60
N GLU A 182 18.13 -21.87 -12.84
CA GLU A 182 16.81 -21.89 -13.47
C GLU A 182 15.76 -21.21 -12.58
N PHE A 183 14.70 -20.71 -13.22
CA PHE A 183 13.54 -20.12 -12.56
C PHE A 183 12.31 -20.27 -13.46
N LEU A 184 11.11 -20.23 -12.87
CA LEU A 184 9.84 -20.36 -13.58
C LEU A 184 9.72 -21.66 -14.42
N THR A 185 10.23 -22.77 -13.89
CA THR A 185 10.18 -24.09 -14.57
C THR A 185 8.83 -24.81 -14.43
N HIS A 186 7.98 -24.35 -13.52
CA HIS A 186 6.64 -24.93 -13.31
C HIS A 186 5.74 -24.71 -14.53
N PRO A 187 4.86 -25.66 -14.92
CA PRO A 187 3.99 -25.55 -16.09
C PRO A 187 3.14 -24.27 -16.17
N ALA A 188 2.78 -23.70 -15.02
CA ALA A 188 2.09 -22.42 -14.94
C ALA A 188 2.82 -21.25 -15.62
N PHE A 189 4.13 -21.36 -15.87
CA PHE A 189 4.94 -20.34 -16.54
C PHE A 189 5.39 -20.72 -17.95
N THR A 190 5.08 -21.96 -18.39
CA THR A 190 5.50 -22.48 -19.70
C THR A 190 4.33 -22.78 -20.63
N GLN A 191 3.11 -22.97 -20.11
CA GLN A 191 1.94 -23.40 -20.90
C GLN A 191 1.12 -22.26 -21.54
N TYR A 192 1.08 -21.07 -20.93
CA TYR A 192 0.14 -20.01 -21.31
C TYR A 192 0.87 -18.83 -21.97
N ARG A 193 1.46 -19.08 -23.14
CA ARG A 193 2.45 -18.20 -23.77
C ARG A 193 1.89 -17.38 -24.93
N THR A 194 0.76 -17.79 -25.48
CA THR A 194 0.03 -17.04 -26.53
C THR A 194 -1.12 -16.25 -25.92
N GLU A 195 -1.55 -15.19 -26.61
CA GLU A 195 -2.69 -14.37 -26.16
C GLU A 195 -3.95 -15.22 -25.97
N THR A 196 -4.24 -16.14 -26.90
CA THR A 196 -5.43 -17.01 -26.81
C THR A 196 -5.36 -17.97 -25.62
N GLU A 197 -4.20 -18.58 -25.34
CA GLU A 197 -4.03 -19.45 -24.17
C GLU A 197 -4.15 -18.67 -22.87
N MET A 198 -3.55 -17.47 -22.80
CA MET A 198 -3.64 -16.61 -21.62
C MET A 198 -5.07 -16.16 -21.35
N MET A 199 -5.82 -15.74 -22.39
CA MET A 199 -7.25 -15.39 -22.24
C MET A 199 -8.06 -16.56 -21.67
N ARG A 200 -7.84 -17.78 -22.20
CA ARG A 200 -8.52 -18.99 -21.71
C ARG A 200 -8.13 -19.32 -20.28
N TYR A 201 -6.85 -19.18 -19.94
CA TYR A 201 -6.35 -19.42 -18.59
C TYR A 201 -6.97 -18.45 -17.58
N LEU A 202 -6.92 -17.14 -17.86
CA LEU A 202 -7.56 -16.11 -17.03
C LEU A 202 -9.05 -16.37 -16.85
N ARG A 203 -9.76 -16.70 -17.94
CA ARG A 203 -11.19 -17.03 -17.85
C ARG A 203 -11.44 -18.26 -16.98
N SER A 204 -10.64 -19.31 -17.14
CA SER A 204 -10.78 -20.54 -16.36
C SER A 204 -10.56 -20.33 -14.85
N LEU A 205 -9.70 -19.38 -14.47
CA LEU A 205 -9.50 -19.00 -13.08
C LEU A 205 -10.67 -18.17 -12.57
N ALA A 206 -11.07 -17.13 -13.33
CA ALA A 206 -12.22 -16.29 -12.98
C ALA A 206 -13.51 -17.11 -12.83
N ASP A 207 -13.67 -18.19 -13.58
CA ASP A 207 -14.86 -19.03 -13.49
C ASP A 207 -15.01 -19.79 -12.18
N LYS A 208 -13.89 -20.04 -11.48
CA LYS A 208 -13.86 -20.74 -10.19
C LYS A 208 -14.23 -19.83 -9.02
N ASP A 209 -14.18 -18.52 -9.21
CA ASP A 209 -14.40 -17.54 -8.16
C ASP A 209 -15.82 -16.97 -8.25
N ILE A 210 -16.49 -16.87 -7.10
CA ILE A 210 -17.75 -16.13 -6.98
C ILE A 210 -17.42 -14.65 -6.77
N ALA A 211 -17.98 -13.78 -7.62
CA ALA A 211 -17.77 -12.34 -7.59
C ALA A 211 -19.10 -11.58 -7.71
N LEU A 212 -19.04 -10.24 -7.60
CA LEU A 212 -20.23 -9.37 -7.54
C LEU A 212 -21.02 -9.30 -8.86
N ASP A 213 -20.46 -9.77 -9.97
CA ASP A 213 -21.17 -9.95 -11.24
C ASP A 213 -22.14 -11.14 -11.22
N ARG A 214 -22.03 -12.02 -10.21
CA ARG A 214 -22.85 -13.24 -10.09
C ARG A 214 -23.91 -13.15 -8.99
N SER A 215 -23.54 -12.65 -7.81
CA SER A 215 -24.44 -12.60 -6.67
C SER A 215 -23.99 -11.61 -5.62
N MET A 216 -24.89 -11.30 -4.68
CA MET A 216 -24.53 -10.60 -3.45
C MET A 216 -23.48 -11.41 -2.65
N ILE A 217 -22.48 -10.71 -2.12
CA ILE A 217 -21.47 -11.26 -1.20
C ILE A 217 -21.61 -10.50 0.14
N PRO A 218 -22.48 -10.97 1.07
CA PRO A 218 -22.87 -10.20 2.26
C PRO A 218 -21.85 -10.33 3.40
N LEU A 219 -20.59 -9.98 3.13
CA LEU A 219 -19.52 -10.00 4.14
C LEU A 219 -19.64 -8.76 5.05
N GLY A 220 -20.04 -8.99 6.30
CA GLY A 220 -20.05 -7.96 7.34
C GLY A 220 -18.68 -7.30 7.50
N SER A 221 -18.66 -6.00 7.79
CA SER A 221 -17.45 -5.17 7.84
C SER A 221 -16.65 -5.03 6.53
N CYS A 222 -17.11 -5.60 5.41
CA CYS A 222 -16.46 -5.45 4.09
C CYS A 222 -17.17 -4.46 3.15
N THR A 223 -18.48 -4.21 3.33
CA THR A 223 -19.25 -3.27 2.50
C THR A 223 -19.11 -3.58 1.01
N MET A 224 -19.47 -4.79 0.60
CA MET A 224 -19.41 -5.24 -0.80
C MET A 224 -20.47 -4.53 -1.66
N LYS A 225 -20.21 -3.25 -1.98
CA LYS A 225 -21.07 -2.37 -2.79
C LYS A 225 -20.67 -2.40 -4.26
N LEU A 226 -21.41 -1.64 -5.07
CA LEU A 226 -21.07 -1.44 -6.48
C LEU A 226 -19.69 -0.77 -6.63
N ASN A 227 -18.84 -1.35 -7.47
CA ASN A 227 -17.68 -0.69 -8.06
C ASN A 227 -18.08 -0.28 -9.49
N ALA A 228 -18.52 0.97 -9.68
CA ALA A 228 -19.17 1.33 -10.94
C ALA A 228 -18.16 1.42 -12.08
N ALA A 229 -18.56 1.03 -13.30
CA ALA A 229 -17.68 1.08 -14.46
C ALA A 229 -17.09 2.48 -14.71
N ALA A 230 -17.91 3.53 -14.51
CA ALA A 230 -17.46 4.93 -14.63
C ALA A 230 -16.44 5.34 -13.55
N GLU A 231 -16.46 4.71 -12.37
CA GLU A 231 -15.47 4.93 -11.32
C GLU A 231 -14.16 4.18 -11.63
N MET A 232 -14.25 3.03 -12.30
CA MET A 232 -13.10 2.17 -12.60
C MET A 232 -12.35 2.61 -13.85
N GLU A 233 -13.03 3.13 -14.86
CA GLU A 233 -12.44 3.50 -16.15
C GLU A 233 -11.18 4.39 -16.03
N PRO A 234 -11.17 5.46 -15.22
CA PRO A 234 -10.04 6.39 -15.17
C PRO A 234 -8.74 5.80 -14.62
N ILE A 235 -8.79 4.70 -13.85
CA ILE A 235 -7.58 4.11 -13.25
C ILE A 235 -6.59 3.61 -14.31
N SER A 236 -7.07 3.41 -15.54
CA SER A 236 -6.29 2.92 -16.68
C SER A 236 -5.87 4.03 -17.67
N TRP A 237 -6.36 5.26 -17.48
CA TRP A 237 -5.98 6.37 -18.35
C TRP A 237 -4.49 6.71 -18.17
N PRO A 238 -3.74 6.96 -19.26
CA PRO A 238 -2.32 7.28 -19.19
C PRO A 238 -1.97 8.40 -18.21
N GLU A 239 -2.83 9.41 -18.10
CA GLU A 239 -2.69 10.58 -17.23
C GLU A 239 -2.67 10.21 -15.73
N PHE A 240 -3.29 9.09 -15.35
CA PHE A 240 -3.22 8.52 -14.00
C PHE A 240 -2.17 7.41 -13.92
N SER A 241 -2.20 6.48 -14.87
CA SER A 241 -1.50 5.19 -14.75
C SER A 241 0.00 5.27 -15.08
N ARG A 242 0.44 6.27 -15.85
CA ARG A 242 1.83 6.38 -16.33
C ARG A 242 2.65 7.47 -15.63
N GLN A 243 2.10 8.13 -14.62
CA GLN A 243 2.88 9.13 -13.87
C GLN A 243 3.81 8.46 -12.85
N HIS A 244 5.07 8.88 -12.83
CA HIS A 244 6.04 8.43 -11.83
C HIS A 244 5.77 9.14 -10.49
N PRO A 245 5.77 8.45 -9.33
CA PRO A 245 5.47 9.06 -8.02
C PRO A 245 6.35 10.26 -7.66
N PHE A 246 7.59 10.28 -8.15
CA PHE A 246 8.55 11.35 -7.91
C PHE A 246 8.71 12.31 -9.09
N ALA A 247 7.73 12.35 -10.01
CA ALA A 247 7.72 13.35 -11.07
C ALA A 247 7.68 14.78 -10.47
N PRO A 248 8.30 15.77 -11.12
CA PRO A 248 8.21 17.17 -10.71
C PRO A 248 6.75 17.62 -10.52
N ALA A 249 6.50 18.49 -9.54
CA ALA A 249 5.15 18.96 -9.24
C ALA A 249 4.45 19.62 -10.45
N SER A 250 5.23 20.22 -11.36
CA SER A 250 4.77 20.81 -12.61
C SER A 250 4.16 19.80 -13.60
N ASP A 251 4.51 18.52 -13.48
CA ASP A 251 4.02 17.45 -14.36
C ASP A 251 2.71 16.84 -13.88
N THR A 252 2.33 17.13 -12.64
CA THR A 252 1.20 16.48 -11.97
C THR A 252 0.10 17.46 -11.47
N PRO A 253 -0.21 18.59 -12.15
CA PRO A 253 -1.19 19.55 -11.64
C PRO A 253 -2.60 18.94 -11.53
N GLY A 254 -3.00 18.08 -12.49
CA GLY A 254 -4.29 17.40 -12.46
C GLY A 254 -4.42 16.43 -11.28
N LEU A 255 -3.41 15.59 -11.04
CA LEU A 255 -3.37 14.68 -9.89
C LEU A 255 -3.39 15.42 -8.56
N ARG A 256 -2.65 16.54 -8.45
CA ARG A 256 -2.64 17.38 -7.24
C ARG A 256 -3.97 18.03 -6.97
N LYS A 257 -4.67 18.48 -8.02
CA LYS A 257 -6.05 18.97 -7.90
C LYS A 257 -6.99 17.87 -7.41
N LEU A 258 -6.92 16.66 -7.99
CA LEU A 258 -7.73 15.52 -7.56
C LEU A 258 -7.51 15.20 -6.07
N ILE A 259 -6.25 15.17 -5.63
CA ILE A 259 -5.87 14.94 -4.23
C ILE A 259 -6.51 16.00 -3.32
N ALA A 260 -6.35 17.29 -3.66
CA ALA A 260 -6.90 18.38 -2.85
C ALA A 260 -8.44 18.38 -2.81
N ASP A 261 -9.10 18.09 -3.93
CA ASP A 261 -10.56 17.98 -3.99
C ASP A 261 -11.04 16.80 -3.10
N LEU A 262 -10.37 15.65 -3.19
CA LEU A 262 -10.70 14.48 -2.36
C LEU A 262 -10.48 14.74 -0.87
N GLU A 263 -9.35 15.36 -0.48
CA GLU A 263 -9.10 15.77 0.90
C GLU A 263 -10.21 16.69 1.42
N THR A 264 -10.63 17.66 0.62
CA THR A 264 -11.73 18.59 0.95
C THR A 264 -13.06 17.87 1.15
N TRP A 265 -13.38 16.89 0.29
CA TRP A 265 -14.61 16.13 0.44
C TRP A 265 -14.58 15.22 1.67
N LEU A 266 -13.45 14.57 1.92
CA LEU A 266 -13.29 13.67 3.07
C LEU A 266 -13.32 14.42 4.40
N THR A 267 -12.70 15.61 4.51
CA THR A 267 -12.83 16.47 5.70
C THR A 267 -14.29 16.86 5.94
N ALA A 268 -15.01 17.28 4.88
CA ALA A 268 -16.42 17.64 4.99
C ALA A 268 -17.30 16.48 5.48
N LEU A 269 -17.06 15.26 4.98
CA LEU A 269 -17.81 14.04 5.35
C LEU A 269 -17.52 13.57 6.77
N THR A 270 -16.28 13.73 7.24
CA THR A 270 -15.84 13.21 8.54
C THR A 270 -15.91 14.23 9.68
N GLY A 271 -15.92 15.52 9.35
CA GLY A 271 -15.86 16.60 10.32
C GLY A 271 -14.47 16.84 10.90
N TYR A 272 -13.41 16.26 10.31
CA TYR A 272 -12.01 16.56 10.64
C TYR A 272 -11.50 17.80 9.92
N ASP A 273 -10.40 18.37 10.43
CA ASP A 273 -9.76 19.56 9.86
C ASP A 273 -8.80 19.23 8.70
N ALA A 274 -8.24 18.03 8.66
CA ALA A 274 -7.27 17.60 7.65
C ALA A 274 -7.38 16.11 7.35
N VAL A 275 -6.89 15.71 6.17
CA VAL A 275 -6.78 14.31 5.72
C VAL A 275 -5.39 14.08 5.14
N SER A 276 -4.82 12.91 5.41
CA SER A 276 -3.64 12.40 4.70
C SER A 276 -4.05 11.19 3.85
N LEU A 277 -3.73 11.24 2.56
CA LEU A 277 -3.98 10.13 1.62
C LEU A 277 -2.81 9.13 1.53
N GLN A 278 -1.76 9.29 2.34
CA GLN A 278 -0.58 8.42 2.30
C GLN A 278 -0.84 6.96 2.75
N PRO A 279 -1.63 6.68 3.81
CA PRO A 279 -1.84 5.31 4.25
C PRO A 279 -2.59 4.47 3.22
N ASN A 280 -1.92 3.45 2.68
CA ASN A 280 -2.42 2.64 1.56
C ASN A 280 -3.30 1.43 1.98
N ALA A 281 -3.69 1.34 3.26
CA ALA A 281 -4.60 0.33 3.80
C ALA A 281 -5.23 0.86 5.09
N GLY A 282 -6.38 0.29 5.50
CA GLY A 282 -7.03 0.67 6.76
C GLY A 282 -6.11 0.48 7.98
N SER A 283 -5.42 -0.66 8.05
CA SER A 283 -4.42 -0.94 9.09
C SER A 283 -3.24 0.05 9.08
N GLN A 284 -2.85 0.57 7.91
CA GLN A 284 -1.82 1.61 7.82
C GLN A 284 -2.36 2.96 8.31
N GLY A 285 -3.64 3.25 8.09
CA GLY A 285 -4.29 4.45 8.63
C GLY A 285 -4.45 4.40 10.15
N GLU A 286 -4.74 3.22 10.72
CA GLU A 286 -4.65 2.99 12.16
C GLU A 286 -3.25 3.26 12.69
N TYR A 287 -2.24 2.63 12.12
CA TYR A 287 -0.85 2.81 12.53
C TYR A 287 -0.42 4.28 12.43
N ALA A 288 -0.69 4.95 11.31
CA ALA A 288 -0.36 6.37 11.12
C ALA A 288 -1.08 7.29 12.12
N GLY A 289 -2.36 7.05 12.39
CA GLY A 289 -3.11 7.83 13.38
C GLY A 289 -2.58 7.66 14.80
N LEU A 290 -2.20 6.43 15.18
CA LEU A 290 -1.59 6.18 16.50
C LEU A 290 -0.20 6.80 16.62
N LEU A 291 0.61 6.80 15.56
CA LEU A 291 1.89 7.52 15.54
C LEU A 291 1.68 9.04 15.66
N ALA A 292 0.65 9.60 15.03
CA ALA A 292 0.31 11.01 15.17
C ALA A 292 -0.11 11.35 16.62
N ILE A 293 -0.89 10.50 17.27
CA ILE A 293 -1.23 10.65 18.70
C ILE A 293 0.03 10.60 19.57
N GLN A 294 0.97 9.68 19.32
CA GLN A 294 2.23 9.63 20.07
C GLN A 294 3.08 10.89 19.88
N ALA A 295 3.19 11.38 18.65
CA ALA A 295 3.90 12.63 18.36
C ALA A 295 3.27 13.82 19.08
N TYR A 296 1.93 13.90 19.07
CA TYR A 296 1.17 14.91 19.81
C TYR A 296 1.45 14.87 21.33
N HIS A 297 1.46 13.69 21.94
CA HIS A 297 1.81 13.55 23.36
C HIS A 297 3.27 13.93 23.65
N ALA A 298 4.19 13.54 22.79
CA ALA A 298 5.61 13.88 22.92
C ALA A 298 5.85 15.40 22.84
N GLU A 299 5.20 16.10 21.89
CA GLU A 299 5.29 17.55 21.73
C GLU A 299 4.75 18.30 22.96
N ARG A 300 3.75 17.74 23.65
CA ARG A 300 3.19 18.26 24.90
C ARG A 300 4.01 17.90 26.14
N GLY A 301 5.17 17.27 25.98
CA GLY A 301 6.03 16.84 27.09
C GLY A 301 5.49 15.64 27.87
N GLN A 302 4.66 14.80 27.23
CA GLN A 302 4.03 13.62 27.84
C GLN A 302 4.36 12.32 27.04
N PRO A 303 5.63 12.05 26.70
CA PRO A 303 6.00 10.91 25.85
C PRO A 303 5.71 9.54 26.47
N ASP A 304 5.54 9.46 27.79
CA ASP A 304 5.30 8.21 28.52
C ASP A 304 3.84 7.72 28.46
N ARG A 305 2.96 8.47 27.76
CA ARG A 305 1.58 8.06 27.46
C ARG A 305 1.56 6.99 26.37
N ASP A 306 1.55 5.74 26.79
CA ASP A 306 1.66 4.57 25.93
C ASP A 306 0.51 3.56 26.08
N VAL A 307 -0.51 3.81 26.90
CA VAL A 307 -1.67 2.91 27.04
C VAL A 307 -2.68 3.18 25.93
N CYS A 308 -3.05 2.12 25.22
CA CYS A 308 -4.12 2.14 24.23
C CYS A 308 -5.29 1.26 24.71
N LEU A 309 -6.42 1.88 25.02
CA LEU A 309 -7.66 1.17 25.34
C LEU A 309 -8.29 0.67 24.05
N THR A 310 -8.72 -0.59 24.02
CA THR A 310 -9.41 -1.19 22.87
C THR A 310 -10.60 -2.03 23.35
N PRO A 311 -11.84 -1.78 22.90
CA PRO A 311 -12.96 -2.66 23.19
C PRO A 311 -12.69 -4.09 22.72
N SER A 312 -13.18 -5.08 23.47
CA SER A 312 -13.04 -6.50 23.09
C SER A 312 -13.67 -6.80 21.72
N SER A 313 -14.69 -6.04 21.33
CA SER A 313 -15.37 -6.10 20.03
C SER A 313 -14.57 -5.51 18.87
N ALA A 314 -13.53 -4.70 19.13
CA ALA A 314 -12.77 -4.03 18.08
C ALA A 314 -12.15 -5.03 17.10
N HIS A 315 -11.99 -4.60 15.84
CA HIS A 315 -11.34 -5.39 14.81
C HIS A 315 -9.90 -5.75 15.21
N GLY A 316 -9.40 -6.91 14.76
CA GLY A 316 -8.09 -7.41 15.18
C GLY A 316 -6.91 -6.52 14.77
N THR A 317 -7.10 -5.68 13.74
CA THR A 317 -6.13 -4.69 13.28
C THR A 317 -5.86 -3.63 14.35
N ASN A 318 -6.87 -3.17 15.09
CA ASN A 318 -6.72 -2.10 16.09
C ASN A 318 -5.63 -2.46 17.12
N ALA A 319 -5.76 -3.64 17.74
CA ALA A 319 -4.81 -4.13 18.72
C ALA A 319 -3.42 -4.41 18.10
N ALA A 320 -3.38 -4.93 16.87
CA ALA A 320 -2.12 -5.17 16.16
C ALA A 320 -1.40 -3.85 15.80
N SER A 321 -2.14 -2.82 15.38
CA SER A 321 -1.65 -1.49 15.03
C SER A 321 -1.13 -0.76 16.27
N ALA A 322 -1.84 -0.85 17.40
CA ALA A 322 -1.39 -0.31 18.68
C ALA A 322 -0.10 -0.98 19.17
N ALA A 323 -0.03 -2.31 19.13
CA ALA A 323 1.19 -3.03 19.47
C ALA A 323 2.37 -2.67 18.53
N LEU A 324 2.10 -2.52 17.22
CA LEU A 324 3.10 -2.10 16.23
C LEU A 324 3.59 -0.67 16.47
N ALA A 325 2.73 0.23 16.96
CA ALA A 325 3.09 1.57 17.40
C ALA A 325 3.83 1.59 18.76
N GLY A 326 4.07 0.43 19.38
CA GLY A 326 4.75 0.34 20.67
C GLY A 326 3.85 0.70 21.86
N MET A 327 2.53 0.75 21.68
CA MET A 327 1.58 1.00 22.75
C MET A 327 1.25 -0.29 23.53
N ARG A 328 0.96 -0.15 24.81
CA ARG A 328 0.44 -1.21 25.68
C ARG A 328 -1.07 -1.31 25.50
N VAL A 329 -1.53 -2.39 24.87
CA VAL A 329 -2.95 -2.65 24.63
C VAL A 329 -3.63 -3.10 25.92
N VAL A 330 -4.69 -2.39 26.33
CA VAL A 330 -5.55 -2.75 27.44
C VAL A 330 -6.97 -2.95 26.91
N VAL A 331 -7.53 -4.13 27.14
CA VAL A 331 -8.85 -4.49 26.60
C VAL A 331 -9.94 -3.91 27.48
N VAL A 332 -10.90 -3.22 26.91
CA VAL A 332 -12.15 -2.78 27.58
C VAL A 332 -13.24 -3.80 27.29
N ALA A 333 -14.00 -4.17 28.32
CA ALA A 333 -15.10 -5.12 28.22
C ALA A 333 -16.23 -4.55 27.36
N CYS A 334 -17.01 -5.45 26.76
CA CYS A 334 -18.26 -5.12 26.11
C CYS A 334 -19.40 -5.84 26.85
N ARG A 335 -20.56 -5.19 26.91
CA ARG A 335 -21.80 -5.78 27.43
C ARG A 335 -22.31 -6.86 26.48
N SER A 336 -23.25 -7.67 26.95
CA SER A 336 -23.83 -8.77 26.17
C SER A 336 -24.60 -8.31 24.92
N ASN A 337 -25.07 -7.06 24.90
CA ASN A 337 -25.70 -6.42 23.74
C ASN A 337 -24.67 -5.87 22.73
N GLY A 338 -23.38 -5.95 23.04
CA GLY A 338 -22.29 -5.56 22.16
C GLY A 338 -21.73 -4.15 22.38
N ASP A 339 -22.35 -3.36 23.27
CA ASP A 339 -21.91 -2.00 23.61
C ASP A 339 -20.64 -2.03 24.46
N VAL A 340 -19.87 -0.95 24.44
CA VAL A 340 -18.74 -0.77 25.37
C VAL A 340 -19.27 -0.73 26.81
N ASP A 341 -18.62 -1.46 27.71
CA ASP A 341 -18.93 -1.37 29.14
C ASP A 341 -18.33 -0.08 29.71
N LEU A 342 -19.18 0.93 29.89
CA LEU A 342 -18.78 2.24 30.42
C LEU A 342 -18.16 2.18 31.83
N ASP A 343 -18.60 1.24 32.67
CA ASP A 343 -18.07 1.15 34.04
C ASP A 343 -16.64 0.60 34.01
N ASP A 344 -16.41 -0.43 33.19
CA ASP A 344 -15.07 -0.96 32.95
C ASP A 344 -14.16 0.03 32.20
N LEU A 345 -14.70 0.79 31.24
CA LEU A 345 -13.98 1.88 30.56
C LEU A 345 -13.50 2.91 31.59
N ARG A 346 -14.42 3.43 32.42
CA ARG A 346 -14.09 4.43 33.45
C ARG A 346 -13.08 3.90 34.45
N ALA A 347 -13.19 2.64 34.86
CA ALA A 347 -12.22 2.01 35.75
C ALA A 347 -10.81 1.98 35.12
N LYS A 348 -10.69 1.59 33.84
CA LYS A 348 -9.41 1.55 33.11
C LYS A 348 -8.84 2.93 32.79
N VAL A 349 -9.70 3.89 32.48
CA VAL A 349 -9.33 5.31 32.34
C VAL A 349 -8.72 5.81 33.64
N ALA A 350 -9.35 5.53 34.79
CA ALA A 350 -8.83 5.92 36.09
C ALA A 350 -7.52 5.19 36.46
N GLU A 351 -7.44 3.89 36.20
CA GLU A 351 -6.24 3.08 36.45
C GLU A 351 -5.02 3.55 35.64
N HIS A 352 -5.25 4.06 34.43
CA HIS A 352 -4.20 4.42 33.49
C HIS A 352 -4.11 5.92 33.19
N ALA A 353 -4.75 6.79 33.97
CA ALA A 353 -4.91 8.22 33.67
C ALA A 353 -3.60 8.93 33.27
N ASP A 354 -2.51 8.69 34.00
CA ASP A 354 -1.20 9.31 33.76
C ASP A 354 -0.49 8.79 32.49
N ARG A 355 -0.89 7.60 32.00
CA ARG A 355 -0.27 6.93 30.85
C ARG A 355 -1.23 6.71 29.69
N LEU A 356 -2.48 7.16 29.80
CA LEU A 356 -3.49 6.96 28.76
C LEU A 356 -3.09 7.75 27.51
N SER A 357 -2.81 7.04 26.44
CA SER A 357 -2.44 7.60 25.15
C SER A 357 -3.67 7.76 24.28
N ALA A 358 -4.40 6.66 24.08
CA ALA A 358 -5.52 6.60 23.16
C ALA A 358 -6.61 5.62 23.58
N LEU A 359 -7.82 5.85 23.10
CA LEU A 359 -8.87 4.85 22.95
C LEU A 359 -9.09 4.61 21.46
N MET A 360 -9.07 3.35 21.02
CA MET A 360 -9.53 2.97 19.69
C MET A 360 -10.93 2.40 19.75
N ILE A 361 -11.89 3.03 19.09
CA ILE A 361 -13.29 2.58 19.00
C ILE A 361 -13.71 2.44 17.55
N THR A 362 -14.68 1.57 17.26
CA THR A 362 -15.31 1.47 15.94
C THR A 362 -16.74 1.98 16.06
N TYR A 363 -17.16 2.91 15.21
CA TYR A 363 -18.53 3.45 15.25
C TYR A 363 -19.20 3.47 13.87
N PRO A 364 -20.43 2.92 13.72
CA PRO A 364 -21.10 2.02 14.68
C PRO A 364 -20.23 0.79 14.99
N SER A 365 -20.54 0.11 16.09
CA SER A 365 -19.70 -0.99 16.60
C SER A 365 -19.59 -2.14 15.59
N THR A 366 -18.64 -3.06 15.81
CA THR A 366 -18.47 -4.26 14.97
C THR A 366 -19.67 -5.21 15.04
N HIS A 367 -20.56 -5.04 16.02
CA HIS A 367 -21.86 -5.71 16.11
C HIS A 367 -22.95 -5.08 15.22
N GLY A 368 -22.68 -3.93 14.59
CA GLY A 368 -23.63 -3.21 13.74
C GLY A 368 -24.63 -2.35 14.52
N VAL A 369 -24.29 -1.93 15.74
CA VAL A 369 -25.16 -1.14 16.64
C VAL A 369 -24.60 0.26 16.83
N PHE A 370 -25.48 1.26 16.89
CA PHE A 370 -25.14 2.64 17.26
C PHE A 370 -25.19 2.79 18.78
N GLU A 371 -24.04 3.01 19.41
CA GLU A 371 -23.95 3.24 20.84
C GLU A 371 -24.44 4.65 21.20
N HIS A 372 -25.40 4.74 22.13
CA HIS A 372 -25.98 6.02 22.56
C HIS A 372 -24.98 6.91 23.31
N ASP A 373 -24.01 6.29 24.01
CA ASP A 373 -23.11 6.97 24.94
C ASP A 373 -21.76 7.33 24.30
N ILE A 374 -21.67 7.40 22.97
CA ILE A 374 -20.41 7.62 22.24
C ILE A 374 -19.69 8.92 22.66
N ALA A 375 -20.46 9.98 22.93
CA ALA A 375 -19.90 11.26 23.38
C ALA A 375 -19.31 11.14 24.80
N ASP A 376 -19.96 10.39 25.69
CA ASP A 376 -19.49 10.16 27.05
C ASP A 376 -18.23 9.28 27.07
N ILE A 377 -18.14 8.30 26.16
CA ILE A 377 -16.94 7.50 25.93
C ILE A 377 -15.76 8.38 25.53
N CYS A 378 -15.96 9.28 24.55
CA CYS A 378 -14.92 10.21 24.11
C CYS A 378 -14.51 11.15 25.25
N ALA A 379 -15.49 11.75 25.94
CA ALA A 379 -15.25 12.68 27.04
C ALA A 379 -14.44 12.04 28.18
N ALA A 380 -14.76 10.80 28.58
CA ALA A 380 -14.02 10.10 29.62
C ALA A 380 -12.52 9.95 29.30
N VAL A 381 -12.17 9.77 28.03
CA VAL A 381 -10.77 9.67 27.58
C VAL A 381 -10.11 11.04 27.52
N HIS A 382 -10.81 12.05 27.02
CA HIS A 382 -10.33 13.42 26.94
C HIS A 382 -10.09 14.05 28.31
N ASP A 383 -10.94 13.75 29.30
CA ASP A 383 -10.85 14.28 30.66
C ASP A 383 -9.52 13.96 31.37
N VAL A 384 -8.86 12.86 30.98
CA VAL A 384 -7.53 12.48 31.49
C VAL A 384 -6.39 12.75 30.50
N GLY A 385 -6.68 13.46 29.41
CA GLY A 385 -5.71 13.89 28.41
C GLY A 385 -5.36 12.87 27.32
N GLY A 386 -6.11 11.77 27.22
CA GLY A 386 -5.98 10.81 26.11
C GLY A 386 -6.56 11.35 24.79
N GLN A 387 -6.39 10.59 23.71
CA GLN A 387 -6.99 10.89 22.39
C GLN A 387 -7.91 9.75 21.93
N VAL A 388 -8.86 10.05 21.06
CA VAL A 388 -9.85 9.09 20.55
C VAL A 388 -9.59 8.82 19.08
N TYR A 389 -9.17 7.60 18.81
CA TYR A 389 -9.08 7.06 17.46
C TYR A 389 -10.40 6.37 17.10
N VAL A 390 -11.06 6.81 16.03
CA VAL A 390 -12.27 6.18 15.52
C VAL A 390 -11.94 5.37 14.26
N ASP A 391 -12.12 4.06 14.33
CA ASP A 391 -12.06 3.17 13.18
C ASP A 391 -13.25 3.44 12.27
N GLY A 392 -12.96 4.03 11.10
CA GLY A 392 -13.94 4.43 10.09
C GLY A 392 -14.28 3.33 9.09
N ALA A 393 -13.96 2.06 9.34
CA ALA A 393 -14.36 0.95 8.47
C ALA A 393 -15.88 0.87 8.27
N ASN A 394 -16.66 1.30 9.27
CA ASN A 394 -18.12 1.30 9.25
C ASN A 394 -18.75 2.64 8.82
N LEU A 395 -17.96 3.56 8.22
CA LEU A 395 -18.44 4.88 7.82
C LEU A 395 -19.63 4.84 6.84
N ASN A 396 -19.84 3.74 6.12
CA ASN A 396 -21.02 3.59 5.25
C ASN A 396 -22.37 3.76 5.98
N ALA A 397 -22.41 3.53 7.29
CA ALA A 397 -23.59 3.77 8.13
C ALA A 397 -23.71 5.22 8.64
N LEU A 398 -22.68 6.06 8.42
CA LEU A 398 -22.57 7.42 8.96
C LEU A 398 -22.60 8.51 7.89
N VAL A 399 -22.13 8.23 6.66
CA VAL A 399 -22.06 9.23 5.57
C VAL A 399 -23.41 9.93 5.40
N GLY A 400 -23.42 11.25 5.56
CA GLY A 400 -24.61 12.10 5.43
C GLY A 400 -25.48 12.20 6.70
N LEU A 401 -25.19 11.41 7.74
CA LEU A 401 -25.98 11.35 8.98
C LEU A 401 -25.19 11.85 10.20
N ALA A 402 -23.94 11.43 10.34
CA ALA A 402 -23.08 11.76 11.48
C ALA A 402 -21.61 11.87 11.04
N ARG A 403 -20.81 12.59 11.83
CA ARG A 403 -19.42 12.92 11.51
C ARG A 403 -18.51 12.61 12.70
N PRO A 404 -17.52 11.70 12.58
CA PRO A 404 -16.60 11.35 13.68
C PRO A 404 -15.99 12.53 14.43
N GLY A 405 -15.50 13.54 13.71
CA GLY A 405 -14.91 14.74 14.32
C GLY A 405 -15.90 15.60 15.10
N ARG A 406 -17.21 15.37 14.98
CA ARG A 406 -18.25 16.13 15.71
C ARG A 406 -18.74 15.46 16.99
N PHE A 407 -18.46 14.18 17.18
CA PHE A 407 -18.86 13.44 18.39
C PHE A 407 -17.67 13.04 19.28
N GLY A 408 -16.49 13.63 19.04
CA GLY A 408 -15.32 13.49 19.91
C GLY A 408 -14.20 12.61 19.37
N GLY A 409 -14.26 12.15 18.11
CA GLY A 409 -13.10 11.50 17.49
C GLY A 409 -12.03 12.53 17.14
N ASP A 410 -10.77 12.27 17.48
CA ASP A 410 -9.62 13.12 17.15
C ASP A 410 -8.96 12.72 15.82
N VAL A 411 -9.00 11.43 15.49
CA VAL A 411 -8.46 10.90 14.23
C VAL A 411 -9.23 9.64 13.79
N SER A 412 -9.40 9.46 12.48
CA SER A 412 -9.93 8.23 11.89
C SER A 412 -9.12 7.82 10.68
N HIS A 413 -9.09 6.51 10.38
CA HIS A 413 -8.88 6.07 9.01
C HIS A 413 -10.20 5.84 8.29
N LEU A 414 -10.16 5.86 6.95
CA LEU A 414 -11.28 5.49 6.11
C LEU A 414 -10.89 4.36 5.16
N ASN A 415 -11.71 3.32 5.04
CA ASN A 415 -11.52 2.31 4.00
C ASN A 415 -12.20 2.77 2.70
N LEU A 416 -11.43 3.39 1.80
CA LEU A 416 -11.95 3.73 0.47
C LEU A 416 -12.42 2.49 -0.31
N HIS A 417 -11.78 1.34 -0.10
CA HIS A 417 -12.16 0.04 -0.67
C HIS A 417 -13.37 -0.65 0.02
N LYS A 418 -14.05 0.07 0.92
CA LYS A 418 -15.31 -0.37 1.51
C LYS A 418 -16.37 0.69 1.24
N THR A 419 -16.22 1.85 1.87
CA THR A 419 -17.23 2.92 1.85
C THR A 419 -17.24 3.69 0.53
N PHE A 420 -16.12 3.75 -0.20
CA PHE A 420 -15.95 4.62 -1.36
C PHE A 420 -15.49 3.87 -2.63
N CYS A 421 -16.02 2.65 -2.82
CA CYS A 421 -16.08 1.93 -4.09
C CYS A 421 -14.75 1.48 -4.72
N ILE A 422 -13.58 1.62 -4.07
CA ILE A 422 -12.36 0.97 -4.58
C ILE A 422 -12.55 -0.58 -4.53
N PRO A 423 -12.21 -1.33 -5.59
CA PRO A 423 -12.39 -2.79 -5.64
C PRO A 423 -11.31 -3.58 -4.89
#